data_AF-A0A812W5U6-F1
#
_entry.id   AF-A0A812W5U6-F1
#
_cell.length_a   1.000
_cell.length_b   1.000
_cell.length_c   1.000
_cell.angle_alpha   90.00
_cell.angle_beta   90.00
_cell.angle_gamma   90.00
#
_symmetry.space_group_name_H-M   'P 1'
#
loop_
_entity.id
_entity.type
_entity.pdbx_description
1 polymer ?
#
loop_
_entity_poly.entity_id
_entity_poly.type
_entity_poly.pdbx_seq_one_letter_code
_entity_poly.pdbx_strand_id
1 'polypeptide(L)'
;MEGKIETRVIDGKAVSAEVRAEVKALTEQLKQEHAVVPGLAMILVGERPDSKSYVANKTKAAKEVDFHVVDVHLAETVTQEELLAELKKLNDDPKVHGILVQLPLPEHINEGTVLKHIRVDKDADCFAAENVGNLCLKGGDPPLAVPCTPAGCVELLQRSRVDVCGKSVVILGRSNLVGMPMAQLLLSMDATVTICHSKSQDVAQHLRGADIVVAAIGQAQFVRGEWLKPGCVVIDVGINSVDDATKKSGYRLVGDVNSPEVLGVASLVTPVPGGVGPMTIAMLLKNVLNLARQSAGLPRVPLRREAGGWREAQGGSEFLRLSLGSKKCKPEADSSSPFAFGTLARAMAGRSFPVLAACASGVAIGLGLRRLLVRENQAEQPQKEETNVKKVETKNIDGKAIAAQVRAEVKEYAAQLKAECGVTPGLAVVLVGSRKDSQSYVRNKKKAADEVGFHTVDVTLPETVTQEDLLLEVQKLNDDPKVHAILVQLPLPSHIDEALILSKIRVDKDADGFSAENVGNLCLRGGAPPLA
;
A
#
# COMPACT_ATOMS: atom_id res chain seq x y z
N MET A 1 7.48 32.94 23.46
CA MET A 1 7.74 31.60 23.99
C MET A 1 6.65 30.71 23.45
N GLU A 2 6.89 30.05 22.32
CA GLU A 2 5.97 29.01 21.82
C GLU A 2 5.89 27.90 22.87
N GLY A 3 4.66 27.47 23.19
CA GLY A 3 4.41 26.52 24.25
C GLY A 3 5.19 25.22 24.04
N LYS A 4 5.91 24.77 25.06
CA LYS A 4 6.62 23.49 25.06
C LYS A 4 5.61 22.38 24.75
N ILE A 5 5.78 21.67 23.65
CA ILE A 5 4.88 20.58 23.26
C ILE A 5 5.04 19.45 24.27
N GLU A 6 3.94 18.99 24.87
CA GLU A 6 3.96 17.80 25.70
C GLU A 6 3.90 16.56 24.82
N THR A 7 4.93 15.71 24.88
CA THR A 7 4.99 14.46 24.13
C THR A 7 4.34 13.34 24.92
N ARG A 8 3.30 12.72 24.36
CA ARG A 8 2.68 11.52 24.94
C ARG A 8 3.29 10.25 24.32
N VAL A 9 3.68 9.30 25.17
CA VAL A 9 4.24 8.02 24.73
C VAL A 9 3.10 7.06 24.35
N ILE A 10 3.18 6.44 23.17
CA ILE A 10 2.26 5.39 22.75
C ILE A 10 2.73 4.06 23.34
N ASP A 11 2.03 3.56 24.36
CA ASP A 11 2.36 2.27 25.00
C ASP A 11 1.89 1.08 24.15
N GLY A 12 2.79 0.59 23.30
CA GLY A 12 2.50 -0.57 22.45
C GLY A 12 2.35 -1.88 23.21
N LYS A 13 2.85 -2.00 24.44
CA LYS A 13 2.61 -3.20 25.28
C LYS A 13 1.17 -3.23 25.76
N ALA A 14 0.65 -2.09 26.22
CA ALA A 14 -0.75 -1.97 26.62
C ALA A 14 -1.68 -2.27 25.45
N VAL A 15 -1.43 -1.63 24.30
CA VAL A 15 -2.22 -1.86 23.08
C VAL A 15 -2.14 -3.32 22.61
N SER A 16 -0.96 -3.93 22.62
CA SER A 16 -0.78 -5.35 22.27
C SER A 16 -1.54 -6.27 23.21
N ALA A 17 -1.60 -5.96 24.52
CA ALA A 17 -2.37 -6.73 25.47
C ALA A 17 -3.88 -6.67 25.18
N GLU A 18 -4.42 -5.50 24.83
CA GLU A 18 -5.83 -5.34 24.42
C GLU A 18 -6.15 -6.19 23.19
N VAL A 19 -5.32 -6.11 22.15
CA VAL A 19 -5.51 -6.92 20.92
C VAL A 19 -5.46 -8.41 21.23
N ARG A 20 -4.53 -8.87 22.07
CA ARG A 20 -4.43 -10.29 22.43
C ARG A 20 -5.65 -10.77 23.23
N ALA A 21 -6.22 -9.91 24.07
CA ALA A 21 -7.48 -10.22 24.76
C ALA A 21 -8.65 -10.35 23.77
N GLU A 22 -8.74 -9.46 22.77
CA GLU A 22 -9.73 -9.54 21.68
C GLU A 22 -9.56 -10.85 20.88
N VAL A 23 -8.33 -11.19 20.49
CA VAL A 23 -8.03 -12.44 19.77
C VAL A 23 -8.39 -13.67 20.60
N LYS A 24 -8.10 -13.69 21.90
CA LYS A 24 -8.47 -14.80 22.79
C LYS A 24 -9.98 -14.98 22.84
N ALA A 25 -10.73 -13.90 23.02
CA ALA A 25 -12.20 -13.95 23.05
C ALA A 25 -12.78 -14.50 21.74
N LEU A 26 -12.27 -14.02 20.59
CA LEU A 26 -12.69 -14.50 19.27
C LEU A 26 -12.28 -15.96 19.01
N THR A 27 -11.16 -16.41 19.59
CA THR A 27 -10.70 -17.79 19.49
C THR A 27 -11.61 -18.72 20.27
N GLU A 28 -11.99 -18.34 21.49
CA GLU A 28 -12.94 -19.11 22.29
C GLU A 28 -14.29 -19.20 21.59
N GLN A 29 -14.78 -18.10 21.01
CA GLN A 29 -15.99 -18.11 20.20
C GLN A 29 -15.87 -19.07 19.00
N LEU A 30 -14.79 -18.97 18.23
CA LEU A 30 -14.55 -19.83 17.06
C LEU A 30 -14.52 -21.32 17.43
N LYS A 31 -13.92 -21.65 18.57
CA LYS A 31 -13.87 -23.00 19.12
C LYS A 31 -15.25 -23.51 19.56
N GLN A 32 -16.04 -22.67 20.23
CA GLN A 32 -17.37 -23.04 20.72
C GLN A 32 -18.40 -23.19 19.58
N GLU A 33 -18.41 -22.25 18.63
CA GLU A 33 -19.44 -22.18 17.59
C GLU A 33 -19.12 -23.06 16.38
N HIS A 34 -17.84 -23.29 16.08
CA HIS A 34 -17.42 -23.94 14.85
C HIS A 34 -16.44 -25.11 15.06
N ALA A 35 -16.05 -25.41 16.30
CA ALA A 35 -15.05 -26.43 16.62
C ALA A 35 -13.70 -26.24 15.91
N VAL A 36 -13.37 -24.99 15.54
CA VAL A 36 -12.10 -24.63 14.88
C VAL A 36 -11.17 -24.00 15.91
N VAL A 37 -9.94 -24.51 16.00
CA VAL A 37 -8.86 -23.94 16.82
C VAL A 37 -7.80 -23.40 15.87
N PRO A 38 -7.51 -22.08 15.87
CA PRO A 38 -6.44 -21.52 15.06
C PRO A 38 -5.10 -22.17 15.38
N GLY A 39 -4.30 -22.40 14.35
CA GLY A 39 -3.06 -23.16 14.45
C GLY A 39 -1.90 -22.40 13.83
N LEU A 40 -0.83 -22.22 14.60
CA LEU A 40 0.39 -21.53 14.16
C LEU A 40 1.58 -22.50 14.19
N ALA A 41 2.19 -22.72 13.04
CA ALA A 41 3.47 -23.40 12.93
C ALA A 41 4.61 -22.39 12.77
N MET A 42 5.71 -22.61 13.49
CA MET A 42 6.90 -21.77 13.43
C MET A 42 8.13 -22.62 13.17
N ILE A 43 8.89 -22.28 12.13
CA ILE A 43 10.15 -22.93 11.81
C ILE A 43 11.31 -22.02 12.23
N LEU A 44 12.20 -22.57 13.05
CA LEU A 44 13.50 -21.97 13.39
C LEU A 44 14.61 -22.86 12.83
N VAL A 45 15.52 -22.26 12.06
CA VAL A 45 16.73 -22.92 11.57
C VAL A 45 17.95 -22.36 12.28
N GLY A 46 18.73 -23.23 12.91
CA GLY A 46 19.93 -22.86 13.66
C GLY A 46 19.66 -22.29 15.06
N GLU A 47 20.71 -21.78 15.69
CA GLU A 47 20.74 -21.57 17.14
C GLU A 47 20.87 -20.09 17.57
N ARG A 48 20.67 -19.17 16.64
CA ARG A 48 20.79 -17.71 16.83
C ARG A 48 20.00 -17.21 18.06
N PRO A 49 20.66 -16.58 19.07
CA PRO A 49 20.00 -16.19 20.32
C PRO A 49 18.85 -15.18 20.18
N ASP A 50 18.98 -14.24 19.24
CA ASP A 50 17.94 -13.27 18.90
C ASP A 50 16.72 -13.98 18.30
N SER A 51 16.92 -14.82 17.27
CA SER A 51 15.85 -15.60 16.63
C SER A 51 15.12 -16.51 17.61
N LYS A 52 15.85 -17.20 18.50
CA LYS A 52 15.25 -18.02 19.57
C LYS A 52 14.35 -17.23 20.49
N SER A 53 14.80 -16.05 20.93
CA SER A 53 14.03 -15.19 21.81
C SER A 53 12.75 -14.70 21.13
N TYR A 54 12.82 -14.36 19.83
CA TYR A 54 11.64 -13.98 19.05
C TYR A 54 10.64 -15.12 18.89
N VAL A 55 11.09 -16.31 18.50
CA VAL A 55 10.22 -17.48 18.35
C VAL A 55 9.58 -17.84 19.70
N ALA A 56 10.35 -17.90 20.78
CA ALA A 56 9.81 -18.18 22.11
C ALA A 56 8.72 -17.20 22.54
N ASN A 57 8.88 -15.91 22.23
CA ASN A 57 7.86 -14.90 22.53
C ASN A 57 6.59 -15.08 21.68
N LYS A 58 6.73 -15.42 20.39
CA LYS A 58 5.60 -15.73 19.50
C LYS A 58 4.85 -16.98 19.98
N THR A 59 5.57 -18.06 20.30
CA THR A 59 5.02 -19.30 20.87
C THR A 59 4.25 -19.04 22.14
N LYS A 60 4.83 -18.25 23.05
CA LYS A 60 4.17 -17.89 24.31
C LYS A 60 2.87 -17.12 24.04
N ALA A 61 2.91 -16.10 23.20
CA ALA A 61 1.73 -15.29 22.90
C ALA A 61 0.63 -16.09 22.19
N ALA A 62 0.98 -17.02 21.30
CA ALA A 62 0.03 -17.91 20.65
C ALA A 62 -0.66 -18.87 21.65
N LYS A 63 0.11 -19.43 22.59
CA LYS A 63 -0.45 -20.25 23.68
C LYS A 63 -1.35 -19.45 24.62
N GLU A 64 -1.03 -18.18 24.90
CA GLU A 64 -1.86 -17.30 25.74
C GLU A 64 -3.27 -17.06 25.19
N VAL A 65 -3.43 -17.11 23.85
CA VAL A 65 -4.71 -16.96 23.13
C VAL A 65 -5.33 -18.30 22.71
N ASP A 66 -4.85 -19.40 23.28
CA ASP A 66 -5.39 -20.76 23.08
C ASP A 66 -5.25 -21.33 21.66
N PHE A 67 -4.22 -20.91 20.91
CA PHE A 67 -3.90 -21.50 19.61
C PHE A 67 -3.25 -22.89 19.75
N HIS A 68 -3.46 -23.72 18.74
CA HIS A 68 -2.61 -24.87 18.49
C HIS A 68 -1.24 -24.39 17.98
N VAL A 69 -0.14 -24.81 18.61
CA VAL A 69 1.20 -24.35 18.23
C VAL A 69 2.09 -25.54 17.87
N VAL A 70 2.78 -25.42 16.73
CA VAL A 70 3.77 -26.38 16.25
C VAL A 70 5.11 -25.66 16.11
N ASP A 71 6.05 -25.95 16.99
CA ASP A 71 7.41 -25.40 16.93
C ASP A 71 8.33 -26.42 16.25
N VAL A 72 8.91 -26.06 15.10
CA VAL A 72 9.85 -26.88 14.33
C VAL A 72 11.24 -26.27 14.47
N HIS A 73 12.16 -27.03 15.07
CA HIS A 73 13.55 -26.64 15.24
C HIS A 73 14.44 -27.51 14.34
N LEU A 74 15.12 -26.87 13.40
CA LEU A 74 16.02 -27.53 12.46
C LEU A 74 17.46 -27.08 12.74
N ALA A 75 18.41 -28.00 12.55
CA ALA A 75 19.83 -27.68 12.67
C ALA A 75 20.24 -26.64 11.62
N GLU A 76 21.27 -25.85 11.93
CA GLU A 76 21.83 -24.88 10.97
C GLU A 76 22.31 -25.58 9.69
N THR A 77 22.73 -26.84 9.76
CA THR A 77 23.19 -27.64 8.63
C THR A 77 22.06 -28.26 7.79
N VAL A 78 20.79 -27.99 8.10
CA VAL A 78 19.65 -28.55 7.35
C VAL A 78 19.75 -28.15 5.88
N THR A 79 19.43 -29.07 4.98
CA THR A 79 19.39 -28.78 3.55
C THR A 79 18.11 -28.02 3.18
N GLN A 80 18.14 -27.31 2.04
CA GLN A 80 16.94 -26.65 1.54
C GLN A 80 15.83 -27.67 1.25
N GLU A 81 16.15 -28.84 0.68
CA GLU A 81 15.18 -29.88 0.38
C GLU A 81 14.46 -30.40 1.64
N GLU A 82 15.20 -30.63 2.72
CA GLU A 82 14.63 -31.05 4.01
C GLU A 82 13.71 -29.98 4.61
N LEU A 83 14.10 -28.71 4.56
CA LEU A 83 13.27 -27.59 5.00
C LEU A 83 11.97 -27.48 4.17
N LEU A 84 12.07 -27.64 2.85
CA LEU A 84 10.90 -27.64 1.96
C LEU A 84 9.98 -28.84 2.21
N ALA A 85 10.53 -30.01 2.51
CA ALA A 85 9.75 -31.18 2.88
C ALA A 85 8.97 -30.96 4.18
N GLU A 86 9.56 -30.27 5.16
CA GLU A 86 8.88 -29.93 6.41
C GLU A 86 7.78 -28.89 6.20
N LEU A 87 8.06 -27.86 5.39
CA LEU A 87 7.03 -26.91 4.97
C LEU A 87 5.86 -27.60 4.26
N LYS A 88 6.12 -28.60 3.41
CA LYS A 88 5.07 -29.38 2.78
C LYS A 88 4.17 -30.07 3.81
N LYS A 89 4.74 -30.69 4.86
CA LYS A 89 3.93 -31.32 5.93
C LYS A 89 3.03 -30.30 6.63
N LEU A 90 3.55 -29.11 6.96
CA LEU A 90 2.79 -28.03 7.60
C LEU A 90 1.71 -27.45 6.68
N ASN A 91 2.00 -27.33 5.38
CA ASN A 91 1.03 -26.94 4.37
C ASN A 91 -0.12 -27.93 4.24
N ASP A 92 0.16 -29.23 4.36
CA ASP A 92 -0.82 -30.30 4.25
C ASP A 92 -1.57 -30.56 5.57
N ASP A 93 -1.07 -30.09 6.73
CA ASP A 93 -1.72 -30.29 8.03
C ASP A 93 -2.96 -29.38 8.19
N PRO A 94 -4.20 -29.94 8.28
CA PRO A 94 -5.41 -29.15 8.46
C PRO A 94 -5.52 -28.46 9.83
N LYS A 95 -4.69 -28.83 10.81
CA LYS A 95 -4.64 -28.15 12.12
C LYS A 95 -3.78 -26.89 12.08
N VAL A 96 -2.94 -26.73 11.06
CA VAL A 96 -2.07 -25.56 10.87
C VAL A 96 -2.74 -24.59 9.90
N HIS A 97 -2.97 -23.37 10.38
CA HIS A 97 -3.66 -22.31 9.65
C HIS A 97 -2.72 -21.16 9.27
N GLY A 98 -1.63 -20.99 10.00
CA GLY A 98 -0.58 -20.04 9.68
C GLY A 98 0.79 -20.68 9.85
N ILE A 99 1.70 -20.38 8.94
CA ILE A 99 3.09 -20.82 8.94
C ILE A 99 3.98 -19.58 8.97
N LEU A 100 5.00 -19.62 9.80
CA LEU A 100 6.04 -18.60 9.86
C LEU A 100 7.41 -19.26 9.83
N VAL A 101 8.27 -18.81 8.91
CA VAL A 101 9.68 -19.18 8.88
C VAL A 101 10.47 -18.03 9.48
N GLN A 102 11.20 -18.29 10.58
CA GLN A 102 11.95 -17.26 11.26
C GLN A 102 13.21 -16.91 10.45
N LEU A 103 13.29 -15.64 10.04
CA LEU A 103 14.42 -15.08 9.31
C LEU A 103 15.47 -14.45 10.25
N PRO A 104 16.72 -14.29 9.79
CA PRO A 104 17.25 -14.79 8.52
C PRO A 104 17.55 -16.29 8.58
N LEU A 105 17.52 -16.93 7.41
CA LEU A 105 17.96 -18.32 7.24
C LEU A 105 19.49 -18.39 7.06
N PRO A 106 20.11 -19.57 7.27
CA PRO A 106 21.51 -19.79 6.92
C PRO A 106 21.82 -19.46 5.45
N GLU A 107 23.04 -19.00 5.17
CA GLU A 107 23.43 -18.47 3.85
C GLU A 107 23.29 -19.48 2.69
N HIS A 108 23.38 -20.79 2.96
CA HIS A 108 23.22 -21.83 1.94
C HIS A 108 21.76 -22.11 1.56
N ILE A 109 20.79 -21.47 2.21
CA ILE A 109 19.35 -21.63 1.93
C ILE A 109 18.82 -20.38 1.25
N ASN A 110 18.11 -20.55 0.14
CA ASN A 110 17.47 -19.43 -0.54
C ASN A 110 16.14 -19.06 0.15
N GLU A 111 16.14 -17.97 0.92
CA GLU A 111 14.94 -17.46 1.61
C GLU A 111 13.76 -17.25 0.66
N GLY A 112 14.00 -16.68 -0.52
CA GLY A 112 12.96 -16.40 -1.51
C GLY A 112 12.26 -17.68 -1.99
N THR A 113 13.02 -18.74 -2.24
CA THR A 113 12.47 -20.06 -2.57
C THR A 113 11.65 -20.61 -1.40
N VAL A 114 12.18 -20.58 -0.18
CA VAL A 114 11.49 -21.11 1.01
C VAL A 114 10.16 -20.39 1.26
N LEU A 115 10.15 -19.05 1.23
CA LEU A 115 8.94 -18.26 1.47
C LEU A 115 7.86 -18.51 0.41
N LYS A 116 8.24 -18.73 -0.86
CA LYS A 116 7.29 -19.07 -1.94
C LYS A 116 6.65 -20.45 -1.79
N HIS A 117 7.24 -21.35 -1.00
CA HIS A 117 6.64 -22.67 -0.74
C HIS A 117 5.58 -22.63 0.36
N ILE A 118 5.43 -21.52 1.10
CA ILE A 118 4.32 -21.32 2.02
C ILE A 118 3.07 -21.02 1.19
N ARG A 119 2.01 -21.80 1.36
CA ARG A 119 0.74 -21.51 0.68
C ARG A 119 0.21 -20.14 1.12
N VAL A 120 -0.33 -19.37 0.18
CA VAL A 120 -0.88 -18.03 0.44
C VAL A 120 -1.94 -18.02 1.56
N ASP A 121 -2.73 -19.08 1.66
CA ASP A 121 -3.78 -19.24 2.66
C ASP A 121 -3.28 -19.71 4.04
N LYS A 122 -1.96 -19.93 4.16
CA LYS A 122 -1.24 -20.17 5.42
C LYS A 122 -0.10 -19.18 5.65
N ASP A 123 0.07 -18.17 4.81
CA ASP A 123 1.11 -17.14 4.94
C ASP A 123 0.74 -16.14 6.04
N ALA A 124 1.18 -16.41 7.27
CA ALA A 124 0.81 -15.61 8.43
C ALA A 124 1.54 -14.26 8.52
N ASP A 125 2.64 -14.09 7.80
CA ASP A 125 3.50 -12.90 7.86
C ASP A 125 3.39 -12.02 6.59
N CYS A 126 2.54 -12.42 5.63
CA CYS A 126 2.23 -11.67 4.41
C CYS A 126 3.47 -11.45 3.51
N PHE A 127 4.25 -12.52 3.27
CA PHE A 127 5.38 -12.49 2.33
C PHE A 127 5.03 -13.01 0.94
N ALA A 128 3.88 -13.67 0.76
CA ALA A 128 3.41 -14.09 -0.55
C ALA A 128 3.15 -12.86 -1.43
N ALA A 129 3.64 -12.90 -2.67
CA ALA A 129 3.46 -11.82 -3.64
C ALA A 129 1.98 -11.49 -3.84
N GLU A 130 1.10 -12.50 -3.89
CA GLU A 130 -0.35 -12.31 -3.98
C GLU A 130 -0.91 -11.45 -2.84
N ASN A 131 -0.54 -11.74 -1.57
CA ASN A 131 -0.99 -10.93 -0.43
C ASN A 131 -0.46 -9.48 -0.53
N VAL A 132 0.79 -9.30 -0.96
CA VAL A 132 1.39 -7.97 -1.13
C VAL A 132 0.74 -7.20 -2.29
N GLY A 133 0.45 -7.85 -3.41
CA GLY A 133 -0.21 -7.20 -4.55
C GLY A 133 -1.66 -6.84 -4.26
N ASN A 134 -2.38 -7.69 -3.53
CA ASN A 134 -3.74 -7.42 -3.06
C ASN A 134 -3.81 -6.23 -2.09
N LEU A 135 -2.70 -5.88 -1.42
CA LEU A 135 -2.61 -4.64 -0.64
C LEU A 135 -2.56 -3.38 -1.54
N CYS A 136 -1.99 -3.50 -2.74
CA CYS A 136 -1.79 -2.39 -3.69
C CYS A 136 -2.97 -2.20 -4.64
N LEU A 137 -3.68 -3.28 -4.99
CA LEU A 137 -4.74 -3.27 -5.99
C LEU A 137 -6.03 -2.68 -5.42
N LYS A 138 -6.44 -1.52 -5.98
CA LYS A 138 -7.73 -0.93 -5.65
C LYS A 138 -8.85 -1.69 -6.34
N GLY A 139 -9.75 -2.28 -5.55
CA GLY A 139 -10.87 -3.09 -6.05
C GLY A 139 -10.52 -4.55 -6.31
N GLY A 140 -9.26 -4.96 -6.10
CA GLY A 140 -8.86 -6.37 -6.10
C GLY A 140 -9.32 -7.12 -4.86
N ASP A 141 -9.01 -8.41 -4.80
CA ASP A 141 -9.31 -9.24 -3.63
C ASP A 141 -8.60 -8.70 -2.38
N PRO A 142 -9.27 -8.69 -1.21
CA PRO A 142 -8.61 -8.27 0.03
C PRO A 142 -7.54 -9.30 0.44
N PRO A 143 -6.31 -8.87 0.79
CA PRO A 143 -5.20 -9.79 1.09
C PRO A 143 -5.55 -10.68 2.28
N LEU A 144 -5.15 -11.96 2.27
CA LEU A 144 -5.54 -12.93 3.30
C LEU A 144 -4.94 -12.60 4.67
N ALA A 145 -3.68 -12.15 4.64
CA ALA A 145 -2.93 -11.61 5.77
C ALA A 145 -2.38 -10.22 5.42
N VAL A 146 -2.02 -9.44 6.44
CA VAL A 146 -1.31 -8.16 6.27
C VAL A 146 0.05 -8.21 6.95
N PRO A 147 1.06 -7.45 6.48
CA PRO A 147 2.39 -7.48 7.08
C PRO A 147 2.33 -7.04 8.55
N CYS A 148 2.77 -7.91 9.46
CA CYS A 148 2.47 -7.78 10.89
C CYS A 148 2.98 -6.47 11.50
N THR A 149 4.21 -6.07 11.18
CA THR A 149 4.83 -4.86 11.71
C THR A 149 4.17 -3.58 11.17
N PRO A 150 3.99 -3.39 9.84
CA PRO A 150 3.19 -2.29 9.31
C PRO A 150 1.77 -2.21 9.84
N ALA A 151 1.05 -3.34 9.90
CA ALA A 151 -0.29 -3.40 10.47
C ALA A 151 -0.30 -2.99 11.95
N GLY A 152 0.73 -3.39 12.71
CA GLY A 152 0.91 -2.98 14.10
C GLY A 152 1.12 -1.47 14.24
N CYS A 153 1.88 -0.85 13.34
CA CYS A 153 2.06 0.60 13.29
C CYS A 153 0.73 1.31 13.02
N VAL A 154 -0.07 0.81 12.07
CA VAL A 154 -1.40 1.35 11.76
C VAL A 154 -2.33 1.21 12.97
N GLU A 155 -2.36 0.06 13.63
CA GLU A 155 -3.20 -0.16 14.82
C GLU A 155 -2.81 0.79 15.96
N LEU A 156 -1.51 1.05 16.16
CA LEU A 156 -1.02 2.05 17.14
C LEU A 156 -1.51 3.46 16.81
N LEU A 157 -1.45 3.88 15.54
CA LEU A 157 -1.96 5.18 15.09
C LEU A 157 -3.48 5.27 15.34
N GLN A 158 -4.23 4.24 14.96
CA GLN A 158 -5.69 4.20 15.09
C GLN A 158 -6.13 4.24 16.56
N ARG A 159 -5.54 3.40 17.43
CA ARG A 159 -5.86 3.37 18.88
C ARG A 159 -5.41 4.63 19.61
N SER A 160 -4.37 5.30 19.09
CA SER A 160 -3.93 6.61 19.59
C SER A 160 -4.76 7.78 19.07
N ARG A 161 -5.79 7.52 18.25
CA ARG A 161 -6.67 8.51 17.61
C ARG A 161 -5.92 9.49 16.69
N VAL A 162 -4.89 9.00 16.00
CA VAL A 162 -4.17 9.77 14.99
C VAL A 162 -4.95 9.68 13.67
N ASP A 163 -5.37 10.84 13.15
CA ASP A 163 -5.93 10.92 11.81
C ASP A 163 -4.81 10.85 10.77
N VAL A 164 -4.94 9.91 9.84
CA VAL A 164 -3.97 9.63 8.78
C VAL A 164 -4.42 10.24 7.45
N CYS A 165 -5.73 10.43 7.26
CA CYS A 165 -6.29 10.88 5.99
C CYS A 165 -5.78 12.28 5.64
N GLY A 166 -5.24 12.45 4.43
CA GLY A 166 -4.71 13.71 3.92
C GLY A 166 -3.43 14.20 4.60
N LYS A 167 -2.86 13.44 5.54
CA LYS A 167 -1.61 13.80 6.23
C LYS A 167 -0.39 13.53 5.38
N SER A 168 0.64 14.35 5.57
CA SER A 168 1.98 14.12 5.03
C SER A 168 2.71 13.09 5.88
N VAL A 169 3.06 11.94 5.31
CA VAL A 169 3.74 10.86 6.00
C VAL A 169 5.10 10.59 5.36
N VAL A 170 6.16 10.58 6.17
CA VAL A 170 7.49 10.19 5.74
C VAL A 170 7.87 8.85 6.34
N ILE A 171 8.22 7.90 5.48
CA ILE A 171 8.71 6.58 5.88
C ILE A 171 10.20 6.54 5.60
N LEU A 172 11.01 6.33 6.64
CA LEU A 172 12.43 6.09 6.50
C LEU A 172 12.65 4.59 6.40
N GLY A 173 13.08 4.12 5.23
CA GLY A 173 13.28 2.71 4.94
C GLY A 173 12.32 2.20 3.87
N ARG A 174 12.82 1.27 3.04
CA ARG A 174 12.09 0.64 1.93
C ARG A 174 12.34 -0.87 1.88
N SER A 175 12.40 -1.49 3.06
CA SER A 175 12.52 -2.95 3.19
C SER A 175 11.22 -3.65 2.80
N ASN A 176 11.30 -4.93 2.44
CA ASN A 176 10.13 -5.77 2.17
C ASN A 176 9.30 -6.01 3.44
N LEU A 177 9.97 -6.05 4.61
CA LEU A 177 9.34 -6.35 5.89
C LEU A 177 8.50 -5.18 6.45
N VAL A 178 8.91 -3.94 6.18
CA VAL A 178 8.30 -2.76 6.81
C VAL A 178 8.05 -1.64 5.81
N GLY A 179 9.10 -1.06 5.22
CA GLY A 179 8.97 0.22 4.54
C GLY A 179 8.00 0.23 3.35
N MET A 180 8.14 -0.75 2.45
CA MET A 180 7.27 -0.87 1.27
C MET A 180 5.80 -1.16 1.65
N PRO A 181 5.48 -2.19 2.44
CA PRO A 181 4.10 -2.45 2.83
C PRO A 181 3.49 -1.35 3.71
N MET A 182 4.28 -0.68 4.55
CA MET A 182 3.79 0.47 5.34
C MET A 182 3.35 1.62 4.44
N ALA A 183 4.08 1.88 3.34
CA ALA A 183 3.69 2.89 2.37
C ALA A 183 2.33 2.58 1.75
N GLN A 184 2.11 1.33 1.34
CA GLN A 184 0.85 0.90 0.73
C GLN A 184 -0.32 0.96 1.70
N LEU A 185 -0.13 0.54 2.95
CA LEU A 185 -1.16 0.65 3.98
C LEU A 185 -1.56 2.12 4.22
N LEU A 186 -0.59 3.03 4.34
CA LEU A 186 -0.88 4.45 4.56
C LEU A 186 -1.50 5.13 3.34
N LEU A 187 -1.05 4.79 2.12
CA LEU A 187 -1.69 5.25 0.88
C LEU A 187 -3.15 4.79 0.82
N SER A 188 -3.44 3.55 1.23
CA SER A 188 -4.82 3.02 1.32
C SER A 188 -5.68 3.69 2.40
N MET A 189 -5.06 4.52 3.25
CA MET A 189 -5.70 5.36 4.27
C MET A 189 -5.70 6.84 3.85
N ASP A 190 -5.54 7.12 2.55
CA ASP A 190 -5.55 8.46 1.94
C ASP A 190 -4.43 9.39 2.45
N ALA A 191 -3.31 8.84 2.93
CA ALA A 191 -2.12 9.63 3.27
C ALA A 191 -1.33 10.07 2.03
N THR A 192 -0.65 11.21 2.11
CA THR A 192 0.40 11.59 1.15
C THR A 192 1.72 11.02 1.65
N VAL A 193 2.25 9.99 0.98
CA VAL A 193 3.42 9.23 1.46
C VAL A 193 4.69 9.59 0.69
N THR A 194 5.76 9.89 1.43
CA THR A 194 7.14 10.02 0.93
C THR A 194 8.01 8.92 1.53
N ILE A 195 8.76 8.19 0.69
CA ILE A 195 9.67 7.14 1.14
C ILE A 195 11.11 7.64 1.00
N CYS A 196 11.85 7.70 2.10
CA CYS A 196 13.28 7.99 2.13
C CYS A 196 14.10 6.72 2.33
N HIS A 197 15.31 6.70 1.79
CA HIS A 197 16.26 5.59 1.89
C HIS A 197 17.71 6.09 1.83
N SER A 198 18.68 5.17 1.90
CA SER A 198 20.13 5.47 1.90
C SER A 198 20.68 6.22 0.67
N LYS A 199 19.85 6.53 -0.32
CA LYS A 199 20.21 7.29 -1.53
C LYS A 199 19.39 8.59 -1.67
N SER A 200 18.44 8.83 -0.77
CA SER A 200 17.69 10.07 -0.71
C SER A 200 18.63 11.19 -0.29
N GLN A 201 18.56 12.32 -0.99
CA GLN A 201 19.28 13.54 -0.63
C GLN A 201 18.47 14.30 0.42
N ASP A 202 19.17 14.92 1.39
CA ASP A 202 18.57 15.73 2.46
C ASP A 202 17.32 15.11 3.12
N VAL A 203 17.50 13.99 3.83
CA VAL A 203 16.42 13.33 4.57
C VAL A 203 15.75 14.28 5.58
N ALA A 204 16.52 15.19 6.19
CA ALA A 204 16.00 16.15 7.15
C ALA A 204 14.97 17.09 6.51
N GLN A 205 15.19 17.56 5.28
CA GLN A 205 14.21 18.39 4.56
C GLN A 205 12.85 17.71 4.44
N HIS A 206 12.81 16.42 4.13
CA HIS A 206 11.55 15.68 4.01
C HIS A 206 10.82 15.58 5.36
N LEU A 207 11.56 15.36 6.46
CA LEU A 207 11.00 15.20 7.80
C LEU A 207 10.40 16.51 8.36
N ARG A 208 10.91 17.68 7.97
CA ARG A 208 10.41 18.99 8.45
C ARG A 208 8.95 19.27 8.08
N GLY A 209 8.44 18.66 7.01
CA GLY A 209 7.06 18.80 6.55
C GLY A 209 6.13 17.65 6.94
N ALA A 210 6.63 16.64 7.65
CA ALA A 210 5.90 15.41 7.92
C ALA A 210 4.98 15.55 9.14
N ASP A 211 3.71 15.21 9.00
CA ASP A 211 2.77 15.06 10.12
C ASP A 211 3.00 13.75 10.87
N ILE A 212 3.38 12.69 10.14
CA ILE A 212 3.70 11.37 10.69
C ILE A 212 5.07 10.93 10.14
N VAL A 213 5.92 10.43 11.02
CA VAL A 213 7.23 9.85 10.67
C VAL A 213 7.26 8.40 11.10
N VAL A 214 7.57 7.49 10.18
CA VAL A 214 7.81 6.08 10.47
C VAL A 214 9.29 5.77 10.24
N ALA A 215 10.04 5.50 11.31
CA ALA A 215 11.46 5.21 11.25
C ALA A 215 11.71 3.69 11.26
N ALA A 216 12.16 3.14 10.13
CA ALA A 216 12.38 1.71 9.91
C ALA A 216 13.66 1.46 9.09
N ILE A 217 14.77 2.08 9.48
CA ILE A 217 16.07 2.01 8.80
C ILE A 217 17.07 1.08 9.48
N GLY A 218 16.84 0.71 10.76
CA GLY A 218 17.76 -0.14 11.52
C GLY A 218 19.09 0.54 11.80
N GLN A 219 19.05 1.81 12.20
CA GLN A 219 20.22 2.58 12.60
C GLN A 219 19.93 3.34 13.89
N ALA A 220 20.62 2.96 14.96
CA ALA A 220 20.43 3.52 16.29
C ALA A 220 20.45 5.06 16.29
N GLN A 221 19.37 5.67 16.79
CA GLN A 221 19.29 7.11 17.09
C GLN A 221 19.61 8.05 15.92
N PHE A 222 19.41 7.59 14.69
CA PHE A 222 19.65 8.36 13.47
C PHE A 222 18.73 9.60 13.37
N VAL A 223 17.44 9.45 13.67
CA VAL A 223 16.47 10.55 13.56
C VAL A 223 16.63 11.52 14.72
N ARG A 224 16.96 12.77 14.39
CA ARG A 224 17.18 13.87 15.34
C ARG A 224 15.92 14.69 15.56
N GLY A 225 15.75 15.26 16.76
CA GLY A 225 14.57 16.05 17.11
C GLY A 225 14.40 17.31 16.24
N GLU A 226 15.50 17.98 15.92
CA GLU A 226 15.53 19.20 15.08
C GLU A 226 15.08 18.99 13.63
N TRP A 227 15.03 17.75 13.14
CA TRP A 227 14.56 17.44 11.79
C TRP A 227 13.05 17.34 11.71
N LEU A 228 12.37 17.18 12.85
CA LEU A 228 10.96 16.88 12.92
C LEU A 228 10.13 18.16 12.92
N LYS A 229 8.96 18.08 12.27
CA LYS A 229 7.91 19.07 12.40
C LYS A 229 7.42 19.10 13.86
N PRO A 230 7.37 20.27 14.53
CA PRO A 230 6.74 20.38 15.84
C PRO A 230 5.30 19.85 15.82
N GLY A 231 4.96 18.97 16.77
CA GLY A 231 3.66 18.34 16.91
C GLY A 231 3.43 17.09 16.05
N CYS A 232 4.44 16.63 15.29
CA CYS A 232 4.32 15.40 14.50
C CYS A 232 4.13 14.16 15.38
N VAL A 233 3.69 13.08 14.75
CA VAL A 233 3.63 11.73 15.34
C VAL A 233 4.83 10.92 14.86
N VAL A 234 5.51 10.23 15.78
CA VAL A 234 6.68 9.41 15.46
C VAL A 234 6.44 7.95 15.83
N ILE A 235 6.51 7.07 14.83
CA ILE A 235 6.51 5.62 15.00
C ILE A 235 7.94 5.12 14.77
N ASP A 236 8.61 4.77 15.85
CA ASP A 236 9.95 4.17 15.85
C ASP A 236 9.84 2.64 15.79
N VAL A 237 10.12 2.09 14.61
CA VAL A 237 10.09 0.65 14.31
C VAL A 237 11.45 0.01 14.58
N GLY A 238 12.53 0.79 14.54
CA GLY A 238 13.89 0.31 14.68
C GLY A 238 14.13 -0.39 16.01
N ILE A 239 14.97 -1.43 15.98
CA ILE A 239 15.46 -2.09 17.19
C ILE A 239 16.94 -2.39 17.01
N ASN A 240 17.76 -1.70 17.78
CA ASN A 240 19.22 -1.71 17.65
C ASN A 240 19.83 -2.01 19.02
N SER A 241 20.82 -2.90 19.06
CA SER A 241 21.61 -3.16 20.27
C SER A 241 22.77 -2.16 20.36
N VAL A 242 22.90 -1.49 21.50
CA VAL A 242 24.02 -0.59 21.80
C VAL A 242 24.63 -1.00 23.13
N ASP A 243 25.96 -1.07 23.18
CA ASP A 243 26.71 -1.44 24.38
C ASP A 243 26.32 -0.56 25.58
N ASP A 244 26.06 -1.20 26.72
CA ASP A 244 25.68 -0.55 27.97
C ASP A 244 26.08 -1.45 29.14
N ALA A 245 27.25 -1.13 29.72
CA ALA A 245 27.82 -1.85 30.86
C ALA A 245 26.93 -1.78 32.12
N THR A 246 25.93 -0.91 32.17
CA THR A 246 24.98 -0.83 33.30
C THR A 246 23.90 -1.91 33.22
N LYS A 247 23.71 -2.55 32.06
CA LYS A 247 22.73 -3.63 31.87
C LYS A 247 23.38 -4.99 32.12
N LYS A 248 22.62 -5.91 32.72
CA LYS A 248 23.04 -7.31 32.92
C LYS A 248 23.41 -8.01 31.61
N SER A 249 22.78 -7.61 30.51
CA SER A 249 23.04 -8.12 29.15
C SER A 249 24.31 -7.55 28.51
N GLY A 250 24.94 -6.53 29.10
CA GLY A 250 26.05 -5.79 28.48
C GLY A 250 25.65 -4.81 27.38
N TYR A 251 24.37 -4.79 26.99
CA TYR A 251 23.80 -3.89 25.99
C TYR A 251 22.38 -3.45 26.36
N ARG A 252 21.94 -2.33 25.78
CA ARG A 252 20.56 -1.84 25.79
C ARG A 252 19.99 -1.79 24.37
N LEU A 253 18.67 -1.88 24.28
CA LEU A 253 17.96 -1.72 23.01
C LEU A 253 17.52 -0.27 22.83
N VAL A 254 17.78 0.29 21.66
CA VAL A 254 17.37 1.64 21.25
C VAL A 254 16.75 1.59 19.86
N GLY A 255 15.88 2.54 19.57
CA GLY A 255 15.25 2.65 18.26
C GLY A 255 16.08 3.44 17.26
N ASP A 256 15.48 3.71 16.11
CA ASP A 256 16.06 4.54 15.06
C ASP A 256 15.95 6.04 15.41
N VAL A 257 15.10 6.37 16.38
CA VAL A 257 14.84 7.75 16.81
C VAL A 257 15.61 8.07 18.08
N ASN A 258 16.25 9.23 18.11
CA ASN A 258 16.86 9.77 19.32
C ASN A 258 15.78 10.28 20.27
N SER A 259 15.18 9.39 21.06
CA SER A 259 14.00 9.70 21.89
C SER A 259 14.19 10.92 22.79
N PRO A 260 15.33 11.13 23.50
CA PRO A 260 15.56 12.32 24.30
C PRO A 260 15.37 13.65 23.54
N GLU A 261 15.74 13.71 22.27
CA GLU A 261 15.61 14.92 21.45
C GLU A 261 14.21 15.12 20.88
N VAL A 262 13.45 14.02 20.75
CA VAL A 262 12.08 14.05 20.20
C VAL A 262 11.04 14.41 21.27
N LEU A 263 11.34 14.13 22.54
CA LEU A 263 10.54 14.59 23.67
C LEU A 263 10.54 16.11 23.73
N GLY A 264 9.36 16.73 23.65
CA GLY A 264 9.20 18.17 23.55
C GLY A 264 9.02 18.70 22.14
N VAL A 265 9.18 17.84 21.11
CA VAL A 265 8.98 18.19 19.69
C VAL A 265 7.76 17.45 19.13
N ALA A 266 7.72 16.12 19.25
CA ALA A 266 6.59 15.32 18.76
C ALA A 266 5.40 15.39 19.72
N SER A 267 4.18 15.31 19.20
CA SER A 267 2.98 15.17 20.03
C SER A 267 2.83 13.73 20.54
N LEU A 268 3.23 12.75 19.73
CA LEU A 268 3.19 11.33 20.05
C LEU A 268 4.47 10.63 19.60
N VAL A 269 4.96 9.69 20.41
CA VAL A 269 6.11 8.85 20.05
C VAL A 269 5.94 7.43 20.59
N THR A 270 6.29 6.42 19.79
CA THR A 270 6.40 5.04 20.30
C THR A 270 7.76 4.82 20.99
N PRO A 271 7.81 4.18 22.17
CA PRO A 271 9.07 3.91 22.85
C PRO A 271 9.78 2.69 22.25
N VAL A 272 11.11 2.65 22.35
CA VAL A 272 11.88 1.44 22.07
C VAL A 272 12.73 1.10 23.30
N PRO A 273 12.56 -0.10 23.89
CA PRO A 273 11.58 -1.14 23.56
C PRO A 273 10.16 -0.82 24.08
N GLY A 274 9.15 -1.51 23.54
CA GLY A 274 7.76 -1.47 24.05
C GLY A 274 6.74 -0.79 23.16
N GLY A 275 7.16 -0.20 22.04
CA GLY A 275 6.29 0.33 21.00
C GLY A 275 5.86 -0.73 20.00
N VAL A 276 6.53 -0.78 18.84
CA VAL A 276 6.08 -1.57 17.68
C VAL A 276 6.27 -3.08 17.87
N GLY A 277 7.35 -3.55 18.50
CA GLY A 277 7.65 -4.98 18.64
C GLY A 277 6.52 -5.85 19.23
N PRO A 278 5.90 -5.48 20.37
CA PRO A 278 4.74 -6.18 20.92
C PRO A 278 3.54 -6.23 19.96
N MET A 279 3.38 -5.21 19.10
CA MET A 279 2.29 -5.16 18.13
C MET A 279 2.51 -6.10 16.95
N THR A 280 3.76 -6.31 16.52
CA THR A 280 4.08 -7.30 15.50
C THR A 280 3.57 -8.68 15.90
N ILE A 281 3.76 -9.09 17.16
CA ILE A 281 3.26 -10.39 17.65
C ILE A 281 1.73 -10.40 17.72
N ALA A 282 1.10 -9.32 18.19
CA ALA A 282 -0.36 -9.24 18.25
C ALA A 282 -1.02 -9.34 16.86
N MET A 283 -0.44 -8.69 15.85
CA MET A 283 -0.93 -8.74 14.47
C MET A 283 -0.72 -10.12 13.83
N LEU A 284 0.40 -10.79 14.13
CA LEU A 284 0.60 -12.19 13.73
C LEU A 284 -0.55 -13.08 14.21
N LEU A 285 -0.94 -12.96 15.49
CA LEU A 285 -2.04 -13.75 16.04
C LEU A 285 -3.38 -13.41 15.36
N LYS A 286 -3.61 -12.12 15.07
CA LYS A 286 -4.81 -11.66 14.35
C LYS A 286 -4.86 -12.22 12.92
N ASN A 287 -3.72 -12.28 12.22
CA ASN A 287 -3.61 -12.91 10.90
C ASN A 287 -3.97 -14.40 10.98
N VAL A 288 -3.35 -15.16 11.89
CA VAL A 288 -3.61 -16.60 12.04
C VAL A 288 -5.08 -16.89 12.37
N LEU A 289 -5.69 -16.08 13.24
CA LEU A 289 -7.13 -16.17 13.52
C LEU A 289 -7.95 -15.97 12.23
N ASN A 290 -7.61 -14.97 11.41
CA ASN A 290 -8.31 -14.72 10.15
C ASN A 290 -8.09 -15.82 9.10
N LEU A 291 -6.88 -16.39 9.02
CA LEU A 291 -6.61 -17.53 8.15
C LEU A 291 -7.42 -18.77 8.59
N ALA A 292 -7.54 -19.01 9.89
CA ALA A 292 -8.39 -20.07 10.44
C ALA A 292 -9.89 -19.84 10.19
N ARG A 293 -10.36 -18.59 10.24
CA ARG A 293 -11.74 -18.25 9.87
C ARG A 293 -11.96 -18.46 8.38
N GLN A 294 -11.02 -18.04 7.54
CA GLN A 294 -11.06 -18.22 6.09
C GLN A 294 -11.10 -19.69 5.70
N SER A 295 -10.27 -20.54 6.32
CA SER A 295 -10.27 -22.00 6.04
C SER A 295 -11.60 -22.67 6.42
N ALA A 296 -12.30 -22.12 7.42
CA ALA A 296 -13.63 -22.56 7.84
C ALA A 296 -14.78 -21.95 7.01
N GLY A 297 -14.48 -21.13 5.99
CA GLY A 297 -15.50 -20.42 5.18
C GLY A 297 -16.23 -19.30 5.94
N LEU A 298 -15.66 -18.80 7.03
CA LEU A 298 -16.24 -17.76 7.87
C LEU A 298 -15.73 -16.36 7.47
N PRO A 299 -16.54 -15.31 7.66
CA PRO A 299 -16.08 -13.94 7.45
C PRO A 299 -14.87 -13.61 8.33
N ARG A 300 -13.86 -12.98 7.74
CA ARG A 300 -12.66 -12.50 8.45
C ARG A 300 -13.00 -11.29 9.32
N VAL A 301 -12.30 -11.17 10.44
CA VAL A 301 -12.36 -9.97 11.29
C VAL A 301 -11.55 -8.86 10.61
N PRO A 302 -12.04 -7.62 10.56
CA PRO A 302 -11.32 -6.52 9.95
C PRO A 302 -9.89 -6.39 10.50
N LEU A 303 -8.90 -6.46 9.61
CA LEU A 303 -7.48 -6.31 9.98
C LEU A 303 -7.16 -4.89 10.45
N ARG A 304 -7.95 -3.91 10.02
CA ARG A 304 -7.93 -2.50 10.45
C ARG A 304 -9.32 -2.04 10.87
N ARG A 305 -9.42 -1.01 11.69
CA ARG A 305 -10.68 -0.29 11.91
C ARG A 305 -10.97 0.61 10.70
N GLU A 306 -12.23 0.74 10.30
CA GLU A 306 -12.63 1.63 9.21
C GLU A 306 -12.45 3.11 9.60
N ALA A 307 -12.18 3.96 8.60
CA ALA A 307 -12.09 5.41 8.78
C ALA A 307 -13.43 5.95 9.31
N GLY A 308 -13.41 6.53 10.52
CA GLY A 308 -14.59 7.08 11.21
C GLY A 308 -15.10 6.28 12.42
N GLY A 309 -14.46 5.15 12.78
CA GLY A 309 -14.87 4.24 13.87
C GLY A 309 -14.72 4.73 15.31
N TRP A 310 -14.64 6.04 15.57
CA TRP A 310 -14.58 6.63 16.93
C TRP A 310 -15.85 7.36 17.36
N ARG A 311 -16.99 7.18 16.67
CA ARG A 311 -18.28 7.59 17.25
C ARG A 311 -18.64 6.59 18.34
N GLU A 312 -18.79 7.08 19.57
CA GLU A 312 -19.17 6.29 20.75
C GLU A 312 -20.27 5.28 20.40
N ALA A 313 -19.96 3.99 20.53
CA ALA A 313 -20.96 2.95 20.56
C ALA A 313 -21.75 3.12 21.87
N GLN A 314 -22.83 3.91 21.82
CA GLN A 314 -23.87 3.83 22.83
C GLN A 314 -24.64 2.52 22.62
N GLY A 315 -24.44 1.56 23.52
CA GLY A 315 -25.25 0.34 23.59
C GLY A 315 -24.67 -0.85 22.84
N GLY A 316 -24.72 -2.02 23.48
CA GLY A 316 -24.09 -3.26 23.02
C GLY A 316 -24.68 -3.87 21.73
N SER A 317 -23.93 -4.86 21.23
CA SER A 317 -24.29 -5.86 20.22
C SER A 317 -24.49 -5.43 18.75
N GLU A 318 -23.68 -4.53 18.21
CA GLU A 318 -23.71 -4.23 16.76
C GLU A 318 -22.35 -4.34 16.04
N PHE A 319 -21.57 -5.41 16.34
CA PHE A 319 -20.28 -5.66 15.70
C PHE A 319 -20.37 -6.42 14.35
N LEU A 320 -21.58 -6.64 13.82
CA LEU A 320 -21.82 -7.52 12.67
C LEU A 320 -22.90 -6.95 11.73
N ARG A 321 -22.65 -5.75 11.21
CA ARG A 321 -23.24 -5.27 9.94
C ARG A 321 -22.49 -4.02 9.55
N LEU A 322 -21.73 -4.09 8.46
CA LEU A 322 -21.55 -2.98 7.53
C LEU A 322 -20.90 -3.55 6.25
N SER A 323 -21.74 -3.60 5.21
CA SER A 323 -21.36 -3.86 3.82
C SER A 323 -21.39 -2.50 3.10
N LEU A 324 -20.40 -2.32 2.23
CA LEU A 324 -20.38 -1.44 1.06
C LEU A 324 -20.93 -0.01 1.24
N GLY A 325 -20.04 0.91 1.60
CA GLY A 325 -20.26 2.33 1.40
C GLY A 325 -19.00 3.12 1.70
N SER A 326 -18.17 3.40 0.68
CA SER A 326 -17.07 4.35 0.82
C SER A 326 -17.63 5.75 1.08
N LYS A 327 -17.68 6.15 2.35
CA LYS A 327 -17.89 7.56 2.69
C LYS A 327 -16.60 8.30 2.35
N LYS A 328 -16.61 8.99 1.21
CA LYS A 328 -15.55 9.93 0.82
C LYS A 328 -15.32 10.93 1.95
N CYS A 329 -14.06 11.06 2.40
CA CYS A 329 -13.63 12.16 3.25
C CYS A 329 -13.99 13.48 2.56
N LYS A 330 -14.89 14.25 3.16
CA LYS A 330 -15.09 15.65 2.80
C LYS A 330 -14.16 16.49 3.69
N PRO A 331 -13.44 17.46 3.12
CA PRO A 331 -12.76 18.45 3.95
C PRO A 331 -13.83 19.27 4.69
N GLU A 332 -13.79 19.26 6.02
CA GLU A 332 -14.62 20.14 6.84
C GLU A 332 -14.09 21.57 6.70
N ALA A 333 -14.84 22.40 5.96
CA ALA A 333 -14.71 23.84 6.04
C ALA A 333 -15.54 24.30 7.25
N ASP A 334 -14.82 24.75 8.28
CA ASP A 334 -15.41 25.36 9.47
C ASP A 334 -16.15 26.64 9.05
N SER A 335 -17.47 26.64 9.19
CA SER A 335 -18.31 27.84 9.00
C SER A 335 -19.32 27.92 10.13
N SER A 336 -18.94 28.66 11.17
CA SER A 336 -19.86 29.10 12.20
C SER A 336 -19.75 30.62 12.37
N SER A 337 -20.71 31.36 11.81
CA SER A 337 -21.36 32.47 12.53
C SER A 337 -22.73 32.79 11.90
N PRO A 338 -23.76 33.10 12.70
CA PRO A 338 -25.11 33.33 12.20
C PRO A 338 -25.36 34.82 11.99
N PHE A 339 -25.80 35.21 10.80
CA PHE A 339 -26.53 36.47 10.62
C PHE A 339 -27.85 36.18 9.92
N ALA A 340 -28.90 36.10 10.73
CA ALA A 340 -30.28 36.16 10.30
C ALA A 340 -30.67 37.64 10.12
N PHE A 341 -31.17 38.01 8.95
CA PHE A 341 -32.14 39.08 8.82
C PHE A 341 -33.20 38.66 7.81
N GLY A 342 -34.45 38.67 8.27
CA GLY A 342 -35.61 38.17 7.55
C GLY A 342 -36.14 39.14 6.49
N THR A 343 -36.80 38.51 5.51
CA THR A 343 -38.12 38.87 4.94
C THR A 343 -38.50 40.35 4.79
N LEU A 344 -38.60 40.82 3.54
CA LEU A 344 -39.86 41.38 3.04
C LEU A 344 -39.86 41.44 1.50
N ALA A 345 -40.93 40.91 0.91
CA ALA A 345 -41.23 40.96 -0.51
C ALA A 345 -42.05 42.22 -0.87
N ARG A 346 -42.10 42.47 -2.20
CA ARG A 346 -43.13 43.19 -2.98
C ARG A 346 -42.96 44.71 -3.16
N ALA A 347 -42.69 45.15 -4.40
CA ALA A 347 -43.72 45.64 -5.33
C ALA A 347 -43.10 46.33 -6.58
N MET A 348 -43.64 46.00 -7.77
CA MET A 348 -43.94 46.86 -8.95
C MET A 348 -42.79 47.72 -9.55
N ALA A 349 -42.61 47.98 -10.84
CA ALA A 349 -43.20 47.63 -12.12
C ALA A 349 -42.33 48.34 -13.20
N GLY A 350 -42.39 47.91 -14.47
CA GLY A 350 -41.90 48.66 -15.64
C GLY A 350 -40.67 48.01 -16.30
N ARG A 351 -40.84 47.28 -17.42
CA ARG A 351 -40.78 47.77 -18.82
C ARG A 351 -39.40 48.40 -19.15
N SER A 352 -38.60 48.03 -20.15
CA SER A 352 -38.68 47.12 -21.30
C SER A 352 -37.26 46.97 -21.90
N PHE A 353 -37.05 45.89 -22.67
CA PHE A 353 -36.03 45.57 -23.71
C PHE A 353 -35.44 46.72 -24.57
N PRO A 354 -34.47 46.51 -25.52
CA PRO A 354 -33.74 45.29 -25.99
C PRO A 354 -32.19 45.47 -26.06
N VAL A 355 -31.31 44.45 -26.15
CA VAL A 355 -30.90 43.51 -27.23
C VAL A 355 -30.32 44.13 -28.52
N LEU A 356 -29.21 43.52 -28.96
CA LEU A 356 -28.42 43.62 -30.22
C LEU A 356 -27.31 44.69 -30.26
N ALA A 357 -26.19 44.52 -30.94
CA ALA A 357 -25.38 43.42 -31.46
C ALA A 357 -24.28 44.10 -32.33
N ALA A 358 -23.15 43.42 -32.48
CA ALA A 358 -22.33 43.39 -33.69
C ALA A 358 -21.25 44.47 -33.95
N CYS A 359 -20.06 43.90 -34.23
CA CYS A 359 -19.05 44.25 -35.24
C CYS A 359 -18.22 45.53 -35.03
N ALA A 360 -16.91 45.42 -34.74
CA ALA A 360 -15.78 44.95 -35.57
C ALA A 360 -15.14 46.09 -36.41
N SER A 361 -13.82 45.97 -36.59
CA SER A 361 -12.87 46.87 -37.27
C SER A 361 -12.57 48.17 -36.50
N GLY A 362 -11.34 48.63 -36.31
CA GLY A 362 -10.07 48.29 -36.92
C GLY A 362 -9.28 49.58 -37.11
N VAL A 363 -7.96 49.51 -36.98
CA VAL A 363 -6.95 50.50 -37.40
C VAL A 363 -6.50 51.53 -36.36
N ALA A 364 -5.20 51.41 -36.08
CA ALA A 364 -4.33 52.29 -35.31
C ALA A 364 -3.88 53.51 -36.13
N ILE A 365 -3.58 54.61 -35.44
CA ILE A 365 -2.59 55.70 -35.70
C ILE A 365 -2.79 56.60 -34.45
N GLY A 366 -1.82 57.01 -33.63
CA GLY A 366 -0.42 57.30 -33.84
C GLY A 366 -0.17 58.70 -33.25
N LEU A 367 0.63 58.76 -32.18
CA LEU A 367 1.45 59.89 -31.69
C LEU A 367 0.81 61.28 -31.43
N GLY A 368 1.08 61.83 -30.24
CA GLY A 368 1.18 63.28 -30.07
C GLY A 368 0.94 63.82 -28.66
N LEU A 369 2.03 64.15 -27.97
CA LEU A 369 2.15 64.85 -26.69
C LEU A 369 1.07 65.91 -26.37
N ARG A 370 0.59 65.95 -25.11
CA ARG A 370 0.97 66.99 -24.14
C ARG A 370 0.45 66.70 -22.72
N ARG A 371 1.39 66.73 -21.76
CA ARG A 371 1.21 66.81 -20.31
C ARG A 371 0.31 68.01 -19.94
N LEU A 372 -0.54 67.88 -18.92
CA LEU A 372 -0.41 68.65 -17.67
C LEU A 372 -1.39 68.15 -16.57
N LEU A 373 -0.79 67.85 -15.40
CA LEU A 373 -1.32 67.95 -14.03
C LEU A 373 -2.49 67.06 -13.60
N VAL A 374 -2.18 66.00 -12.83
CA VAL A 374 -2.59 65.89 -11.42
C VAL A 374 -1.46 65.20 -10.66
N ARG A 375 -1.04 65.78 -9.52
CA ARG A 375 -0.11 65.20 -8.55
C ARG A 375 -0.83 64.08 -7.78
N GLU A 376 -0.37 62.84 -7.89
CA GLU A 376 -0.78 61.74 -7.00
C GLU A 376 0.23 61.55 -5.88
N ASN A 377 -0.30 61.44 -4.66
CA ASN A 377 0.41 61.07 -3.44
C ASN A 377 1.03 59.68 -3.58
N GLN A 378 2.30 59.58 -3.19
CA GLN A 378 3.02 58.32 -3.12
C GLN A 378 2.44 57.43 -2.02
N ALA A 379 1.76 56.35 -2.43
CA ALA A 379 1.62 55.16 -1.63
C ALA A 379 2.75 54.20 -2.04
N GLU A 380 3.64 53.87 -1.09
CA GLU A 380 4.67 52.85 -1.26
C GLU A 380 4.01 51.51 -1.62
N GLN A 381 4.33 51.01 -2.81
CA GLN A 381 3.94 49.67 -3.23
C GLN A 381 4.83 48.64 -2.53
N PRO A 382 4.29 47.50 -2.04
CA PRO A 382 5.11 46.44 -1.49
C PRO A 382 6.03 45.89 -2.59
N GLN A 383 7.34 45.89 -2.30
CA GLN A 383 8.36 45.29 -3.15
C GLN A 383 7.98 43.85 -3.45
N LYS A 384 7.58 43.58 -4.70
CA LYS A 384 7.59 42.23 -5.25
C LYS A 384 9.04 41.81 -5.31
N GLU A 385 9.46 40.95 -4.38
CA GLU A 385 10.61 40.08 -4.61
C GLU A 385 10.26 39.22 -5.83
N GLU A 386 10.68 39.68 -7.02
CA GLU A 386 10.76 38.83 -8.19
C GLU A 386 11.81 37.76 -7.87
N THR A 387 11.34 36.60 -7.39
CA THR A 387 12.13 35.39 -7.42
C THR A 387 12.55 35.18 -8.86
N ASN A 388 13.81 35.49 -9.17
CA ASN A 388 14.42 35.31 -10.48
C ASN A 388 14.56 33.80 -10.73
N VAL A 389 13.45 33.14 -11.08
CA VAL A 389 13.44 31.74 -11.47
C VAL A 389 14.23 31.65 -12.77
N LYS A 390 15.47 31.19 -12.69
CA LYS A 390 16.28 30.89 -13.88
C LYS A 390 15.46 29.98 -14.77
N LYS A 391 15.07 30.49 -15.94
CA LYS A 391 14.29 29.75 -16.93
C LYS A 391 15.19 28.62 -17.44
N VAL A 392 14.95 27.40 -16.97
CA VAL A 392 15.68 26.22 -17.41
C VAL A 392 15.21 25.87 -18.83
N GLU A 393 16.15 25.67 -19.75
CA GLU A 393 15.84 25.20 -21.09
C GLU A 393 15.16 23.82 -21.01
N THR A 394 13.95 23.71 -21.55
CA THR A 394 13.19 22.46 -21.51
C THR A 394 13.56 21.62 -22.72
N LYS A 395 14.30 20.54 -22.51
CA LYS A 395 14.58 19.55 -23.55
C LYS A 395 13.34 18.65 -23.74
N ASN A 396 12.84 18.56 -24.98
CA ASN A 396 11.75 17.66 -25.31
C ASN A 396 12.22 16.20 -25.24
N ILE A 397 11.45 15.35 -24.56
CA ILE A 397 11.63 13.89 -24.59
C ILE A 397 10.69 13.35 -25.68
N ASP A 398 11.24 13.03 -26.85
CA ASP A 398 10.44 12.54 -27.99
C ASP A 398 10.03 11.06 -27.80
N GLY A 399 8.85 10.86 -27.20
CA GLY A 399 8.29 9.54 -26.99
C GLY A 399 8.02 8.76 -28.28
N LYS A 400 7.80 9.41 -29.44
CA LYS A 400 7.57 8.69 -30.71
C LYS A 400 8.86 8.06 -31.22
N ALA A 401 9.97 8.79 -31.16
CA ALA A 401 11.29 8.30 -31.52
C ALA A 401 11.70 7.12 -30.62
N ILE A 402 11.55 7.28 -29.30
CA ILE A 402 11.87 6.22 -28.32
C ILE A 402 10.99 4.99 -28.56
N ALA A 403 9.67 5.16 -28.76
CA ALA A 403 8.78 4.03 -29.01
C ALA A 403 9.09 3.30 -30.33
N ALA A 404 9.56 4.00 -31.37
CA ALA A 404 10.01 3.38 -32.61
C ALA A 404 11.28 2.54 -32.40
N GLN A 405 12.22 3.03 -31.59
CA GLN A 405 13.41 2.28 -31.20
C GLN A 405 13.03 1.00 -30.44
N VAL A 406 12.19 1.11 -29.41
CA VAL A 406 11.74 -0.07 -28.63
C VAL A 406 11.03 -1.09 -29.52
N ARG A 407 10.17 -0.67 -30.46
CA ARG A 407 9.54 -1.60 -31.42
C ARG A 407 10.54 -2.29 -32.33
N ALA A 408 11.62 -1.61 -32.73
CA ALA A 408 12.68 -2.23 -33.52
C ALA A 408 13.43 -3.32 -32.72
N GLU A 409 13.75 -3.05 -31.45
CA GLU A 409 14.37 -4.01 -30.53
C GLU A 409 13.46 -5.23 -30.30
N VAL A 410 12.18 -5.00 -29.99
CA VAL A 410 11.19 -6.09 -29.78
C VAL A 410 11.03 -6.95 -31.03
N LYS A 411 11.05 -6.35 -32.22
CA LYS A 411 10.97 -7.08 -33.49
C LYS A 411 12.16 -8.02 -33.71
N GLU A 412 13.36 -7.58 -33.33
CA GLU A 412 14.56 -8.42 -33.39
C GLU A 412 14.45 -9.60 -32.43
N TYR A 413 14.05 -9.36 -31.18
CA TYR A 413 13.84 -10.42 -30.18
C TYR A 413 12.76 -11.41 -30.59
N ALA A 414 11.66 -10.95 -31.18
CA ALA A 414 10.58 -11.81 -31.66
C ALA A 414 11.05 -12.71 -32.82
N ALA A 415 11.83 -12.15 -33.75
CA ALA A 415 12.41 -12.90 -34.86
C ALA A 415 13.42 -13.94 -34.37
N GLN A 416 14.26 -13.59 -33.39
CA GLN A 416 15.21 -14.50 -32.77
C GLN A 416 14.50 -15.66 -32.05
N LEU A 417 13.49 -15.38 -31.23
CA LEU A 417 12.71 -16.41 -30.52
C LEU A 417 12.06 -17.39 -31.50
N LYS A 418 11.55 -16.89 -32.62
CA LYS A 418 10.98 -17.71 -33.68
C LYS A 418 12.04 -18.57 -34.38
N ALA A 419 13.23 -18.02 -34.64
CA ALA A 419 14.31 -18.73 -35.31
C ALA A 419 14.93 -19.83 -34.44
N GLU A 420 15.12 -19.56 -33.15
CA GLU A 420 15.82 -20.45 -32.22
C GLU A 420 14.88 -21.46 -31.56
N CYS A 421 13.67 -21.05 -31.20
CA CYS A 421 12.72 -21.88 -30.44
C CYS A 421 11.47 -22.28 -31.24
N GLY A 422 11.28 -21.74 -32.45
CA GLY A 422 10.06 -21.96 -33.23
C GLY A 422 8.82 -21.25 -32.68
N VAL A 423 8.97 -20.42 -31.64
CA VAL A 423 7.86 -19.75 -30.94
C VAL A 423 7.64 -18.36 -31.52
N THR A 424 6.41 -18.06 -31.93
CA THR A 424 6.00 -16.70 -32.28
C THR A 424 5.22 -16.13 -31.08
N PRO A 425 5.67 -15.03 -30.46
CA PRO A 425 4.93 -14.41 -29.35
C PRO A 425 3.51 -14.09 -29.76
N GLY A 426 2.56 -14.34 -28.87
CA GLY A 426 1.13 -14.18 -29.16
C GLY A 426 0.45 -13.23 -28.21
N LEU A 427 -0.27 -12.24 -28.73
CA LEU A 427 -1.01 -11.25 -27.95
C LEU A 427 -2.50 -11.32 -28.31
N ALA A 428 -3.33 -11.64 -27.32
CA ALA A 428 -4.77 -11.51 -27.40
C ALA A 428 -5.22 -10.15 -26.85
N VAL A 429 -6.06 -9.43 -27.60
CA VAL A 429 -6.64 -8.16 -27.15
C VAL A 429 -8.16 -8.27 -27.12
N VAL A 430 -8.71 -8.13 -25.92
CA VAL A 430 -10.15 -8.17 -25.64
C VAL A 430 -10.68 -6.76 -25.50
N LEU A 431 -11.68 -6.43 -26.33
CA LEU A 431 -12.42 -5.17 -26.28
C LEU A 431 -13.90 -5.47 -26.02
N VAL A 432 -14.46 -4.86 -24.99
CA VAL A 432 -15.90 -4.91 -24.71
C VAL A 432 -16.53 -3.56 -24.99
N GLY A 433 -17.58 -3.55 -25.80
CA GLY A 433 -18.33 -2.35 -26.17
C GLY A 433 -17.70 -1.52 -27.29
N SER A 434 -18.21 -0.30 -27.47
CA SER A 434 -17.97 0.53 -28.66
C SER A 434 -17.33 1.90 -28.37
N ARG A 435 -16.76 2.06 -27.17
CA ARG A 435 -16.08 3.29 -26.75
C ARG A 435 -14.98 3.69 -27.74
N LYS A 436 -15.11 4.88 -28.34
CA LYS A 436 -14.24 5.35 -29.44
C LYS A 436 -12.79 5.51 -29.03
N ASP A 437 -12.54 5.97 -27.81
CA ASP A 437 -11.23 6.08 -27.20
C ASP A 437 -10.59 4.68 -27.06
N SER A 438 -11.31 3.71 -26.50
CA SER A 438 -10.86 2.32 -26.36
C SER A 438 -10.56 1.66 -27.72
N GLN A 439 -11.39 1.89 -28.74
CA GLN A 439 -11.16 1.36 -30.09
C GLN A 439 -9.88 1.89 -30.72
N SER A 440 -9.56 3.17 -30.54
CA SER A 440 -8.32 3.75 -31.07
C SER A 440 -7.08 3.14 -30.41
N TYR A 441 -7.14 2.93 -29.10
CA TYR A 441 -6.05 2.34 -28.31
C TYR A 441 -5.80 0.89 -28.71
N VAL A 442 -6.88 0.11 -28.82
CA VAL A 442 -6.85 -1.30 -29.24
C VAL A 442 -6.32 -1.45 -30.66
N ARG A 443 -6.77 -0.61 -31.62
CA ARG A 443 -6.21 -0.61 -32.99
C ARG A 443 -4.71 -0.34 -33.00
N ASN A 444 -4.23 0.60 -32.19
CA ASN A 444 -2.80 0.90 -32.12
C ASN A 444 -1.99 -0.25 -31.51
N LYS A 445 -2.50 -0.90 -30.45
CA LYS A 445 -1.88 -2.08 -29.83
C LYS A 445 -1.74 -3.22 -30.84
N LYS A 446 -2.81 -3.52 -31.58
CA LYS A 446 -2.82 -4.52 -32.65
C LYS A 446 -1.78 -4.22 -33.72
N LYS A 447 -1.81 -3.00 -34.26
CA LYS A 447 -0.86 -2.56 -35.28
C LYS A 447 0.59 -2.69 -34.79
N ALA A 448 0.87 -2.31 -33.55
CA ALA A 448 2.20 -2.43 -32.97
C ALA A 448 2.64 -3.90 -32.84
N ALA A 449 1.76 -4.79 -32.40
CA ALA A 449 2.03 -6.23 -32.32
C ALA A 449 2.29 -6.85 -33.70
N ASP A 450 1.50 -6.48 -34.71
CA ASP A 450 1.70 -6.92 -36.09
C ASP A 450 3.03 -6.39 -36.66
N GLU A 451 3.39 -5.13 -36.39
CA GLU A 451 4.64 -4.49 -36.84
C GLU A 451 5.90 -5.22 -36.33
N VAL A 452 5.83 -5.79 -35.12
CA VAL A 452 6.92 -6.56 -34.49
C VAL A 452 6.85 -8.06 -34.79
N GLY A 453 5.83 -8.51 -35.53
CA GLY A 453 5.71 -9.89 -36.00
C GLY A 453 5.07 -10.87 -35.02
N PHE A 454 4.26 -10.39 -34.07
CA PHE A 454 3.52 -11.24 -33.14
C PHE A 454 2.34 -11.93 -33.84
N HIS A 455 1.88 -13.04 -33.26
CA HIS A 455 0.57 -13.61 -33.52
C HIS A 455 -0.48 -12.82 -32.73
N THR A 456 -1.46 -12.22 -33.42
CA THR A 456 -2.50 -11.41 -32.77
C THR A 456 -3.84 -12.14 -32.77
N VAL A 457 -4.53 -12.11 -31.64
CA VAL A 457 -5.91 -12.62 -31.48
C VAL A 457 -6.80 -11.48 -31.04
N ASP A 458 -7.85 -11.24 -31.80
CA ASP A 458 -8.74 -10.11 -31.61
C ASP A 458 -10.11 -10.56 -31.13
N VAL A 459 -10.46 -10.17 -29.92
CA VAL A 459 -11.78 -10.45 -29.34
C VAL A 459 -12.53 -9.14 -29.19
N THR A 460 -13.64 -8.98 -29.91
CA THR A 460 -14.53 -7.81 -29.77
C THR A 460 -15.91 -8.28 -29.38
N LEU A 461 -16.35 -7.90 -28.19
CA LEU A 461 -17.62 -8.30 -27.60
C LEU A 461 -18.56 -7.09 -27.50
N PRO A 462 -19.88 -7.28 -27.65
CA PRO A 462 -20.84 -6.19 -27.50
C PRO A 462 -20.85 -5.67 -26.07
N GLU A 463 -21.30 -4.43 -25.88
CA GLU A 463 -21.45 -3.84 -24.54
C GLU A 463 -22.45 -4.63 -23.66
N THR A 464 -23.37 -5.37 -24.28
CA THR A 464 -24.36 -6.21 -23.59
C THR A 464 -23.84 -7.59 -23.20
N VAL A 465 -22.56 -7.90 -23.44
CA VAL A 465 -21.98 -9.20 -23.07
C VAL A 465 -22.12 -9.45 -21.57
N THR A 466 -22.44 -10.67 -21.18
CA THR A 466 -22.53 -11.03 -19.77
C THR A 466 -21.14 -11.21 -19.17
N GLN A 467 -21.03 -11.10 -17.85
CA GLN A 467 -19.78 -11.39 -17.15
C GLN A 467 -19.33 -12.85 -17.36
N GLU A 468 -20.26 -13.79 -17.38
CA GLU A 468 -19.99 -15.22 -17.59
C GLU A 468 -19.41 -15.48 -19.00
N ASP A 469 -19.99 -14.86 -20.03
CA ASP A 469 -19.50 -15.00 -21.40
C ASP A 469 -18.08 -14.43 -21.56
N LEU A 470 -17.79 -13.29 -20.93
CA LEU A 470 -16.44 -12.70 -20.94
C LEU A 470 -15.43 -13.59 -20.21
N LEU A 471 -15.82 -14.18 -19.08
CA LEU A 471 -14.98 -15.13 -18.34
C LEU A 471 -14.67 -16.38 -19.17
N LEU A 472 -15.66 -16.93 -19.89
CA LEU A 472 -15.46 -18.05 -20.80
C LEU A 472 -14.48 -17.69 -21.92
N GLU A 473 -14.55 -16.47 -22.44
CA GLU A 473 -13.64 -16.01 -23.48
C GLU A 473 -12.20 -15.84 -22.97
N VAL A 474 -12.02 -15.26 -21.79
CA VAL A 474 -10.71 -15.19 -21.11
C VAL A 474 -10.16 -16.60 -20.86
N GLN A 475 -11.00 -17.55 -20.46
CA GLN A 475 -10.59 -18.94 -20.26
C GLN A 475 -10.09 -19.59 -21.57
N LYS A 476 -10.79 -19.39 -22.69
CA LYS A 476 -10.32 -19.88 -24.00
C LYS A 476 -8.94 -19.33 -24.36
N LEU A 477 -8.72 -18.03 -24.11
CA LEU A 477 -7.42 -17.39 -24.37
C LEU A 477 -6.32 -17.89 -23.42
N ASN A 478 -6.66 -18.20 -22.16
CA ASN A 478 -5.75 -18.83 -21.22
C ASN A 478 -5.33 -20.24 -21.70
N ASP A 479 -6.26 -20.99 -22.28
CA ASP A 479 -6.02 -22.36 -22.73
C ASP A 479 -5.33 -22.44 -24.10
N ASP A 480 -5.38 -21.36 -24.91
CA ASP A 480 -4.72 -21.33 -26.22
C ASP A 480 -3.18 -21.25 -26.08
N PRO A 481 -2.43 -22.27 -26.53
CA PRO A 481 -0.96 -22.28 -26.45
C PRO A 481 -0.29 -21.28 -27.40
N LYS A 482 -1.01 -20.72 -28.38
CA LYS A 482 -0.50 -19.67 -29.26
C LYS A 482 -0.61 -18.27 -28.66
N VAL A 483 -1.49 -18.10 -27.67
CA VAL A 483 -1.63 -16.85 -26.91
C VAL A 483 -0.67 -16.91 -25.74
N HIS A 484 0.25 -15.95 -25.66
CA HIS A 484 1.23 -15.85 -24.58
C HIS A 484 0.94 -14.67 -23.65
N ALA A 485 0.16 -13.70 -24.11
CA ALA A 485 -0.25 -12.53 -23.35
C ALA A 485 -1.70 -12.17 -23.70
N ILE A 486 -2.49 -11.78 -22.70
CA ILE A 486 -3.88 -11.38 -22.78
C ILE A 486 -3.99 -9.97 -22.23
N LEU A 487 -4.60 -9.09 -23.01
CA LEU A 487 -4.90 -7.73 -22.63
C LEU A 487 -6.40 -7.51 -22.67
N VAL A 488 -7.00 -7.17 -21.54
CA VAL A 488 -8.41 -6.76 -21.45
C VAL A 488 -8.47 -5.24 -21.39
N GLN A 489 -9.08 -4.62 -22.40
CA GLN A 489 -9.13 -3.16 -22.48
C GLN A 489 -10.12 -2.58 -21.47
N LEU A 490 -9.60 -1.84 -20.50
CA LEU A 490 -10.37 -1.11 -19.50
C LEU A 490 -10.77 0.31 -19.98
N PRO A 491 -11.81 0.93 -19.39
CA PRO A 491 -12.75 0.32 -18.45
C PRO A 491 -13.77 -0.58 -19.14
N LEU A 492 -14.24 -1.61 -18.43
CA LEU A 492 -15.33 -2.47 -18.85
C LEU A 492 -16.68 -1.80 -18.56
N PRO A 493 -17.77 -2.27 -19.19
CA PRO A 493 -19.12 -1.84 -18.85
C PRO A 493 -19.44 -2.02 -17.35
N SER A 494 -20.26 -1.13 -16.78
CA SER A 494 -20.48 -1.04 -15.33
C SER A 494 -21.15 -2.27 -14.70
N HIS A 495 -21.75 -3.16 -15.49
CA HIS A 495 -22.35 -4.41 -15.01
C HIS A 495 -21.35 -5.57 -14.94
N ILE A 496 -20.08 -5.35 -15.34
CA ILE A 496 -19.00 -6.33 -15.27
C ILE A 496 -18.03 -5.93 -14.16
N ASP A 497 -17.70 -6.88 -13.30
CA ASP A 497 -16.66 -6.72 -12.30
C ASP A 497 -15.27 -6.83 -12.96
N GLU A 498 -14.62 -5.68 -13.19
CA GLU A 498 -13.27 -5.60 -13.76
C GLU A 498 -12.24 -6.42 -12.99
N ALA A 499 -12.29 -6.37 -11.65
CA ALA A 499 -11.31 -7.05 -10.82
C ALA A 499 -11.44 -8.56 -10.94
N LEU A 500 -12.67 -9.07 -11.02
CA LEU A 500 -12.92 -10.48 -11.27
C LEU A 500 -12.44 -10.94 -12.65
N ILE A 501 -12.60 -10.13 -13.69
CA ILE A 501 -12.10 -10.49 -15.03
C ILE A 501 -10.56 -10.54 -15.04
N LEU A 502 -9.91 -9.52 -14.49
CA LEU A 502 -8.44 -9.44 -14.46
C LEU A 502 -7.83 -10.55 -13.61
N SER A 503 -8.45 -10.92 -12.48
CA SER A 503 -7.96 -12.02 -11.62
C SER A 503 -8.07 -13.41 -12.25
N LYS A 504 -8.79 -13.54 -13.37
CA LYS A 504 -8.94 -14.79 -14.13
C LYS A 504 -7.99 -14.91 -15.31
N ILE A 505 -7.24 -13.86 -15.62
CA ILE A 505 -6.11 -13.96 -16.56
C ILE A 505 -4.99 -14.74 -15.86
N ARG A 506 -4.44 -15.76 -16.52
CA ARG A 506 -3.31 -16.52 -15.97
C ARG A 506 -2.13 -15.57 -15.75
N VAL A 507 -1.45 -15.67 -14.60
CA VAL A 507 -0.40 -14.70 -14.18
C VAL A 507 0.73 -14.53 -15.20
N ASP A 508 1.12 -15.61 -15.89
CA ASP A 508 2.14 -15.63 -16.94
C ASP A 508 1.62 -15.15 -18.31
N LYS A 509 0.30 -14.91 -18.44
CA LYS A 509 -0.34 -14.31 -19.61
C LYS A 509 -0.86 -12.90 -19.35
N ASP A 510 -0.64 -12.33 -18.19
CA ASP A 510 -1.15 -11.00 -17.81
C ASP A 510 -0.32 -9.88 -18.44
N ALA A 511 -0.74 -9.41 -19.61
CA ALA A 511 0.04 -8.45 -20.42
C ALA A 511 0.21 -7.07 -19.77
N ASP A 512 -0.73 -6.67 -18.92
CA ASP A 512 -0.69 -5.36 -18.23
C ASP A 512 -0.01 -5.46 -16.84
N GLY A 513 0.27 -6.69 -16.36
CA GLY A 513 0.92 -6.92 -15.07
C GLY A 513 0.02 -6.58 -13.87
N PHE A 514 -1.30 -6.66 -14.01
CA PHE A 514 -2.28 -6.27 -12.99
C PHE A 514 -2.75 -7.40 -12.08
N SER A 515 -2.33 -8.64 -12.31
CA SER A 515 -2.52 -9.73 -11.35
C SER A 515 -1.82 -9.42 -10.03
N ALA A 516 -2.42 -9.89 -8.92
CA ALA A 516 -1.89 -9.66 -7.59
C ALA A 516 -0.43 -10.16 -7.44
N GLU A 517 -0.11 -11.29 -8.05
CA GLU A 517 1.26 -11.81 -8.04
C GLU A 517 2.24 -10.89 -8.80
N ASN A 518 1.91 -10.41 -10.00
CA ASN A 518 2.78 -9.49 -10.74
C ASN A 518 2.98 -8.15 -10.01
N VAL A 519 1.91 -7.56 -9.47
CA VAL A 519 2.00 -6.34 -8.65
C VAL A 519 2.80 -6.58 -7.37
N GLY A 520 2.61 -7.72 -6.72
CA GLY A 520 3.38 -8.12 -5.54
C GLY A 520 4.87 -8.26 -5.83
N ASN A 521 5.22 -8.95 -6.92
CA ASN A 521 6.58 -9.12 -7.41
C ASN A 521 7.24 -7.77 -7.76
N LEU A 522 6.47 -6.82 -8.32
CA LEU A 522 6.95 -5.45 -8.53
C LEU A 522 7.26 -4.72 -7.21
N CYS A 523 6.46 -4.95 -6.17
CA CYS A 523 6.61 -4.29 -4.87
C CYS A 523 7.74 -4.89 -4.01
N LEU A 524 7.98 -6.19 -4.11
CA LEU A 524 8.98 -6.92 -3.34
C LEU A 524 10.38 -6.73 -3.94
N ARG A 525 11.28 -6.06 -3.20
CA ARG A 525 12.66 -5.83 -3.64
C ARG A 525 13.46 -7.13 -3.64
N GLY A 526 14.17 -7.39 -4.72
CA GLY A 526 14.99 -8.60 -4.87
C GLY A 526 14.18 -9.89 -5.00
N GLY A 527 12.85 -9.78 -5.17
CA GLY A 527 11.98 -10.88 -5.55
C GLY A 527 12.16 -11.28 -7.02
N ALA A 528 11.37 -12.26 -7.47
CA ALA A 528 11.27 -12.51 -8.89
C ALA A 528 10.71 -11.26 -9.59
N PRO A 529 11.19 -10.93 -10.80
CA PRO A 529 10.53 -9.90 -11.60
C PRO A 529 9.07 -10.32 -11.87
N PRO A 530 8.16 -9.35 -12.14
CA PRO A 530 6.87 -9.67 -12.73
C PRO A 530 7.05 -10.59 -13.94
N LEU A 531 6.09 -11.50 -14.16
CA LEU A 531 6.13 -12.45 -15.26
C LEU A 531 5.79 -11.82 -16.62
N ALA A 532 5.12 -10.65 -16.58
CA ALA A 532 4.67 -9.87 -17.71
C ALA A 532 5.80 -9.22 -18.52
#